data_AF-A0A645FJN7-F1
#
_entry.id   AF-A0A645FJN7-F1
#
_cell.length_a   1.000
_cell.length_b   1.000
_cell.length_c   1.000
_cell.angle_alpha   90.00
_cell.angle_beta   90.00
_cell.angle_gamma   90.00
#
_symmetry.space_group_name_H-M   'P 1'
#
loop_
_entity.id
_entity.type
_entity.pdbx_description
1 polymer ?
#
loop_
_entity_poly.entity_id
_entity_poly.type
_entity_poly.pdbx_seq_one_letter_code
_entity_poly.pdbx_strand_id
1 'polypeptide(L)'
;MQSVEANTLIGDTKEVTVAVSLGIKSYDMINFIGQDEEKAVSKLESLGVTDISTEYEYTTEAELGKIISQQPTSGVKIDKNTKVIFVTSKGAEPEQVTVPDLTGKTESEAKSLITNSGFIFGQTYKKSSDTVDEGLVISQTLEKGTKVAKDSVLSIVVSTGKDESAEETSGTLENTDSSDTSSQTLTVSVPMGAEIADEITIDIVKITNGGAPETVFSGVKQKSELPFDVQISGEGNVEVQVYFDGALQWTENFEFPEGGN
;
A
#
# COMPACT_ATOMS: atom_id res chain seq x y z
N MET A 1 -35.16 5.01 -40.51
CA MET A 1 -35.53 3.82 -41.32
C MET A 1 -37.01 3.90 -41.64
N GLN A 2 -37.47 3.37 -42.77
CA GLN A 2 -38.90 3.36 -43.12
C GLN A 2 -39.33 1.94 -43.52
N SER A 3 -40.59 1.57 -43.27
CA SER A 3 -41.12 0.21 -43.46
C SER A 3 -41.23 -0.22 -44.93
N VAL A 4 -41.07 0.71 -45.86
CA VAL A 4 -41.07 0.47 -47.32
C VAL A 4 -39.88 1.18 -47.96
N GLU A 5 -39.31 0.61 -49.03
CA GLU A 5 -38.18 1.24 -49.71
C GLU A 5 -38.60 2.56 -50.39
N ALA A 6 -37.65 3.48 -50.53
CA ALA A 6 -37.90 4.76 -51.18
C ALA A 6 -38.41 4.55 -52.61
N ASN A 7 -39.41 5.33 -53.02
CA ASN A 7 -40.07 5.27 -54.34
C ASN A 7 -40.92 4.00 -54.59
N THR A 8 -41.28 3.24 -53.55
CA THR A 8 -42.24 2.13 -53.67
C THR A 8 -43.67 2.67 -53.82
N LEU A 9 -44.37 2.27 -54.88
CA LEU A 9 -45.81 2.54 -55.04
C LEU A 9 -46.61 1.68 -54.05
N ILE A 10 -47.38 2.35 -53.20
CA ILE A 10 -48.22 1.73 -52.18
C ILE A 10 -49.66 2.21 -52.33
N GLY A 11 -50.61 1.31 -52.10
CA GLY A 11 -52.04 1.64 -52.12
C GLY A 11 -52.38 2.69 -51.07
N ASP A 12 -53.39 3.50 -51.39
CA ASP A 12 -53.91 4.67 -50.68
C ASP A 12 -54.43 4.39 -49.25
N THR A 13 -54.43 3.13 -48.81
CA THR A 13 -54.79 2.69 -47.46
C THR A 13 -53.65 2.05 -46.67
N LYS A 14 -52.41 2.04 -47.21
CA LYS A 14 -51.23 1.46 -46.57
C LYS A 14 -50.52 2.49 -45.70
N GLU A 15 -50.26 2.12 -44.45
CA GLU A 15 -49.44 2.92 -43.55
C GLU A 15 -47.94 2.69 -43.78
N VAL A 16 -47.17 3.78 -43.74
CA VAL A 16 -45.69 3.73 -43.76
C VAL A 16 -45.19 4.13 -42.38
N THR A 17 -44.49 3.23 -41.71
CA THR A 17 -43.84 3.53 -40.43
C THR A 17 -42.45 4.08 -40.69
N VAL A 18 -42.16 5.27 -40.14
CA VAL A 18 -40.82 5.87 -40.17
C VAL A 18 -40.23 5.83 -38.77
N ALA A 19 -39.10 5.16 -38.61
CA ALA A 19 -38.26 5.21 -37.43
C ALA A 19 -37.30 6.40 -37.54
N VAL A 20 -37.44 7.35 -36.61
CA VAL A 20 -36.56 8.51 -36.44
C VAL A 20 -35.58 8.21 -35.30
N SER A 21 -34.31 8.53 -35.48
CA SER A 21 -33.29 8.39 -34.41
C SER A 21 -33.50 9.44 -33.34
N LEU A 22 -33.55 9.03 -32.07
CA LEU A 22 -33.63 9.95 -30.92
C LEU A 22 -32.27 10.54 -30.52
N GLY A 23 -31.20 10.20 -31.23
CA GLY A 23 -29.83 10.54 -30.84
C GLY A 23 -29.31 9.69 -29.68
N ILE A 24 -28.09 9.96 -29.23
CA ILE A 24 -27.50 9.30 -28.06
C ILE A 24 -28.15 9.88 -26.80
N LYS A 25 -28.59 9.02 -25.88
CA LYS A 25 -29.14 9.45 -24.60
C LYS A 25 -28.04 10.16 -23.80
N SER A 26 -28.26 11.44 -23.49
CA SER A 26 -27.33 12.27 -22.71
C SER A 26 -27.90 12.61 -21.32
N TYR A 27 -27.02 12.82 -20.34
CA TYR A 27 -27.32 13.26 -18.98
C TYR A 27 -26.54 14.52 -18.64
N ASP A 28 -26.97 15.26 -17.62
CA ASP A 28 -26.15 16.35 -17.07
C ASP A 28 -25.09 15.77 -16.13
N MET A 29 -23.85 16.24 -16.26
CA MET A 29 -22.75 15.83 -15.41
C MET A 29 -23.03 16.19 -13.95
N ILE A 30 -23.01 15.18 -13.10
CA ILE A 30 -23.23 15.33 -11.66
C ILE A 30 -22.00 16.02 -11.04
N ASN A 31 -22.21 16.81 -9.99
CA ASN A 31 -21.13 17.35 -9.17
C ASN A 31 -20.67 16.29 -8.16
N PHE A 32 -19.45 15.79 -8.32
CA PHE A 32 -18.81 14.82 -7.45
C PHE A 32 -17.69 15.43 -6.61
N ILE A 33 -17.40 16.73 -6.73
CA ILE A 33 -16.40 17.40 -5.90
C ILE A 33 -16.74 17.22 -4.42
N GLY A 34 -15.77 16.75 -3.63
CA GLY A 34 -15.92 16.43 -2.21
C GLY A 34 -16.62 15.11 -1.90
N GLN A 35 -17.01 14.33 -2.91
CA GLN A 35 -17.56 12.98 -2.71
C GLN A 35 -16.47 11.91 -2.78
N ASP A 36 -16.79 10.72 -2.28
CA ASP A 36 -15.94 9.54 -2.41
C ASP A 36 -15.89 9.08 -3.87
N GLU A 37 -14.69 8.78 -4.36
CA GLU A 37 -14.45 8.31 -5.74
C GLU A 37 -15.34 7.11 -6.10
N GLU A 38 -15.39 6.10 -5.24
CA GLU A 38 -16.14 4.86 -5.47
C GLU A 38 -17.63 5.12 -5.72
N LYS A 39 -18.22 6.07 -4.98
CA LYS A 39 -19.63 6.47 -5.15
C LYS A 39 -19.84 7.21 -6.47
N ALA A 40 -18.88 8.04 -6.88
CA ALA A 40 -18.94 8.77 -8.13
C ALA A 40 -18.85 7.84 -9.35
N VAL A 41 -17.90 6.90 -9.32
CA VAL A 41 -17.71 5.87 -10.34
C VAL A 41 -18.97 5.03 -10.48
N SER A 42 -19.46 4.44 -9.39
CA SER A 42 -20.70 3.64 -9.37
C SER A 42 -21.89 4.39 -9.94
N LYS A 43 -21.99 5.70 -9.65
CA LYS A 43 -23.06 6.54 -10.15
C LYS A 43 -22.98 6.75 -11.66
N LEU A 44 -21.79 7.00 -12.21
CA LEU A 44 -21.57 7.18 -13.64
C LEU A 44 -21.77 5.88 -14.44
N GLU A 45 -21.31 4.76 -13.90
CA GLU A 45 -21.52 3.45 -14.50
C GLU A 45 -23.02 3.10 -14.59
N SER A 46 -23.80 3.45 -13.57
CA SER A 46 -25.27 3.29 -13.60
C SER A 46 -25.95 4.11 -14.71
N LEU A 47 -25.27 5.15 -15.22
CA LEU A 47 -25.73 5.97 -16.35
C LEU A 47 -25.19 5.47 -17.69
N GLY A 48 -24.35 4.42 -17.68
CA GLY A 48 -23.71 3.84 -18.85
C GLY A 48 -22.44 4.56 -19.29
N VAL A 49 -21.87 5.42 -18.44
CA VAL A 49 -20.59 6.09 -18.67
C VAL A 49 -19.49 5.24 -18.05
N THR A 50 -18.64 4.65 -18.87
CA THR A 50 -17.63 3.66 -18.43
C THR A 50 -16.19 4.08 -18.73
N ASP A 51 -15.97 5.10 -19.55
CA ASP A 51 -14.63 5.65 -19.80
C ASP A 51 -14.29 6.66 -18.70
N ILE A 52 -13.89 6.13 -17.53
CA ILE A 52 -13.56 6.91 -16.34
C ILE A 52 -12.08 6.72 -16.03
N SER A 53 -11.36 7.82 -15.86
CA SER A 53 -9.96 7.87 -15.49
C SER A 53 -9.81 8.63 -14.19
N THR A 54 -8.98 8.15 -13.27
CA THR A 54 -8.67 8.87 -12.04
C THR A 54 -7.17 9.20 -11.99
N GLU A 55 -6.88 10.44 -11.65
CA GLU A 55 -5.56 10.94 -11.28
C GLU A 55 -5.54 11.26 -9.79
N TYR A 56 -4.35 11.28 -9.19
CA TYR A 56 -4.23 11.41 -7.73
C TYR A 56 -3.15 12.43 -7.33
N GLU A 57 -3.53 13.40 -6.52
CA GLU A 57 -2.68 14.51 -6.09
C GLU A 57 -2.68 14.68 -4.57
N TYR A 58 -1.53 15.05 -4.00
CA TYR A 58 -1.44 15.46 -2.59
C TYR A 58 -2.03 16.85 -2.41
N THR A 59 -2.89 17.01 -1.40
CA THR A 59 -3.47 18.31 -1.03
C THR A 59 -3.91 18.30 0.43
N THR A 60 -3.84 19.48 1.06
CA THR A 60 -4.41 19.72 2.40
C THR A 60 -5.82 20.30 2.33
N GLU A 61 -6.35 20.58 1.14
CA GLU A 61 -7.66 21.21 0.95
C GLU A 61 -8.83 20.21 0.99
N ALA A 62 -8.54 18.91 0.84
CA ALA A 62 -9.54 17.86 0.83
C ALA A 62 -9.03 16.61 1.54
N GLU A 63 -9.95 15.91 2.22
CA GLU A 63 -9.68 14.63 2.89
C GLU A 63 -9.22 13.56 1.89
N LEU A 64 -8.47 12.56 2.38
CA LEU A 64 -8.03 11.41 1.60
C LEU A 64 -9.23 10.72 0.91
N GLY A 65 -9.09 10.42 -0.38
CA GLY A 65 -10.11 9.72 -1.17
C GLY A 65 -11.27 10.60 -1.68
N LYS A 66 -11.24 11.91 -1.40
CA LYS A 66 -12.25 12.85 -1.93
C LYS A 66 -11.85 13.36 -3.31
N ILE A 67 -12.82 13.49 -4.20
CA ILE A 67 -12.62 14.10 -5.52
C ILE A 67 -12.38 15.60 -5.35
N ILE A 68 -11.24 16.08 -5.85
CA ILE A 68 -10.84 17.49 -5.80
C ILE A 68 -11.16 18.22 -7.10
N SER A 69 -11.14 17.52 -8.23
CA SER A 69 -11.57 18.08 -9.51
C SER A 69 -12.21 17.01 -10.39
N GLN A 70 -13.05 17.45 -11.32
CA GLN A 70 -13.68 16.58 -12.30
C GLN A 70 -13.70 17.24 -13.68
N GLN A 71 -13.62 16.40 -14.71
CA GLN A 71 -13.88 16.75 -16.08
C GLN A 71 -14.77 15.67 -16.71
N PRO A 72 -15.84 16.02 -17.43
CA PRO A 72 -16.37 17.36 -17.63
C PRO A 72 -16.85 18.02 -16.32
N THR A 73 -16.93 19.35 -16.31
CA THR A 73 -17.49 20.10 -15.18
C THR A 73 -18.98 19.80 -15.01
N SER A 74 -19.50 19.97 -13.79
CA SER A 74 -20.91 19.72 -13.51
C SER A 74 -21.84 20.53 -14.44
N GLY A 75 -22.96 19.92 -14.84
CA GLY A 75 -23.95 20.51 -15.74
C GLY A 75 -23.63 20.36 -17.23
N VAL A 76 -22.42 19.91 -17.60
CA VAL A 76 -22.11 19.58 -18.99
C VAL A 76 -22.88 18.34 -19.43
N LYS A 77 -23.41 18.32 -20.66
CA LYS A 77 -24.06 17.13 -21.21
C LYS A 77 -23.02 16.05 -21.48
N ILE A 78 -23.23 14.87 -20.90
CA ILE A 78 -22.42 13.68 -21.09
C ILE A 78 -23.26 12.56 -21.68
N ASP A 79 -22.62 11.66 -22.41
CA ASP A 79 -23.20 10.41 -22.89
C ASP A 79 -22.25 9.24 -22.63
N LYS A 80 -22.69 8.03 -22.99
CA LYS A 80 -21.93 6.79 -22.75
C LYS A 80 -20.51 6.75 -23.32
N ASN A 81 -20.19 7.61 -24.31
CA ASN A 81 -18.85 7.70 -24.90
C ASN A 81 -18.03 8.88 -24.34
N THR A 82 -18.58 9.61 -23.36
CA THR A 82 -17.87 10.72 -22.73
C THR A 82 -16.81 10.17 -21.79
N LYS A 83 -15.57 10.62 -21.98
CA LYS A 83 -14.50 10.38 -21.02
C LYS A 83 -14.66 11.29 -19.81
N VAL A 84 -14.69 10.69 -18.63
CA VAL A 84 -14.66 11.39 -17.35
C VAL A 84 -13.28 11.25 -16.73
N ILE A 85 -12.74 12.36 -16.23
CA ILE A 85 -11.47 12.40 -15.50
C ILE A 85 -11.77 12.95 -14.11
N PHE A 86 -11.42 12.19 -13.08
CA PHE A 86 -11.38 12.67 -11.71
C PHE A 86 -9.95 12.95 -11.29
N VAL A 87 -9.78 13.95 -10.45
CA VAL A 87 -8.59 14.07 -9.62
C VAL A 87 -9.04 13.84 -8.18
N THR A 88 -8.40 12.89 -7.49
CA THR A 88 -8.72 12.47 -6.13
C THR A 88 -7.58 12.83 -5.18
N SER A 89 -7.92 13.29 -3.97
CA SER A 89 -6.96 13.65 -2.93
C SER A 89 -6.23 12.42 -2.39
N LYS A 90 -4.89 12.51 -2.34
CA LYS A 90 -4.00 11.61 -1.58
C LYS A 90 -3.81 12.07 -0.12
N GLY A 91 -4.58 13.07 0.32
CA GLY A 91 -4.35 13.75 1.59
C GLY A 91 -3.09 14.62 1.57
N ALA A 92 -2.63 15.02 2.76
CA ALA A 92 -1.43 15.83 2.89
C ALA A 92 -0.19 15.09 2.36
N GLU A 93 0.72 15.83 1.74
CA GLU A 93 2.01 15.27 1.34
C GLU A 93 2.77 14.81 2.61
N PRO A 94 3.24 13.55 2.66
CA PRO A 94 3.94 13.05 3.83
C PRO A 94 5.23 13.84 4.05
N GLU A 95 5.44 14.32 5.28
CA GLU A 95 6.69 14.97 5.65
C GLU A 95 7.85 13.99 5.45
N GLN A 96 8.97 14.48 4.88
CA GLN A 96 10.16 13.67 4.69
C GLN A 96 11.27 14.05 5.67
N VAL A 97 11.90 13.04 6.25
CA VAL A 97 13.04 13.15 7.17
C VAL A 97 14.26 12.46 6.55
N THR A 98 15.45 12.95 6.91
CA THR A 98 16.72 12.37 6.43
C THR A 98 17.23 11.34 7.42
N VAL A 99 17.59 10.17 6.92
CA VAL A 99 18.08 9.07 7.74
C VAL A 99 19.45 9.43 8.36
N PRO A 100 19.60 9.41 9.69
CA PRO A 100 20.88 9.70 10.36
C PRO A 100 21.90 8.57 10.13
N ASP A 101 23.19 8.87 10.32
CA ASP A 101 24.25 7.86 10.37
C ASP A 101 24.42 7.37 11.81
N LEU A 102 24.11 6.09 12.04
CA LEU A 102 24.15 5.43 13.34
C LEU A 102 25.34 4.49 13.48
N THR A 103 26.10 4.23 12.40
CA THR A 103 27.24 3.30 12.43
C THR A 103 28.28 3.75 13.46
N GLY A 104 28.74 2.82 14.29
CA GLY A 104 29.71 3.08 15.35
C GLY A 104 29.15 3.83 16.57
N LYS A 105 27.83 4.07 16.64
CA LYS A 105 27.17 4.56 17.86
C LYS A 105 26.83 3.43 18.80
N THR A 106 26.70 3.74 20.08
CA THR A 106 26.08 2.82 21.05
C THR A 106 24.57 2.73 20.79
N GLU A 107 23.94 1.64 21.24
CA GLU A 107 22.48 1.48 21.15
C GLU A 107 21.72 2.67 21.78
N SER A 108 22.18 3.17 22.92
CA SER A 108 21.53 4.31 23.60
C SER A 108 21.64 5.61 22.82
N GLU A 109 22.79 5.88 22.19
CA GLU A 109 22.98 7.05 21.32
C GLU A 109 22.16 6.90 20.04
N ALA A 110 22.16 5.73 19.43
CA ALA A 110 21.41 5.43 18.22
C ALA A 110 19.91 5.64 18.45
N LYS A 111 19.37 5.08 19.54
CA LYS A 111 17.97 5.28 19.92
C LYS A 111 17.60 6.76 20.05
N SER A 112 18.46 7.55 20.70
CA SER A 112 18.25 8.99 20.87
C SER A 112 18.28 9.74 19.53
N LEU A 113 19.21 9.40 18.64
CA LEU A 113 19.33 10.00 17.32
C LEU A 113 18.12 9.67 16.43
N ILE A 114 17.63 8.43 16.49
CA ILE A 114 16.45 7.97 15.76
C ILE A 114 15.22 8.78 16.17
N THR A 115 14.91 8.82 17.47
CA THR A 115 13.72 9.53 17.97
C THR A 115 13.80 11.03 17.72
N ASN A 116 14.98 11.63 17.86
CA ASN A 116 15.18 13.06 17.62
C ASN A 116 15.10 13.43 16.13
N SER A 117 15.33 12.48 15.23
CA SER A 117 15.29 12.69 13.78
C SER A 117 13.90 12.46 13.18
N GLY A 118 12.88 12.21 14.02
CA GLY A 118 11.50 12.01 13.57
C GLY A 118 11.24 10.61 13.00
N PHE A 119 12.00 9.62 13.45
CA PHE A 119 11.80 8.20 13.16
C PHE A 119 11.25 7.47 14.38
N ILE A 120 10.55 6.37 14.13
CA ILE A 120 10.17 5.43 15.18
C ILE A 120 11.36 4.48 15.40
N PHE A 121 11.81 4.36 16.66
CA PHE A 121 12.82 3.37 17.01
C PHE A 121 12.26 1.96 16.83
N GLY A 122 12.89 1.20 15.93
CA GLY A 122 12.55 -0.19 15.66
C GLY A 122 13.27 -1.15 16.61
N GLN A 123 13.67 -2.28 16.06
CA GLN A 123 14.30 -3.36 16.82
C GLN A 123 15.83 -3.20 16.88
N THR A 124 16.42 -3.74 17.94
CA THR A 124 17.88 -3.95 18.05
C THR A 124 18.17 -5.41 17.72
N TYR A 125 18.87 -5.66 16.61
CA TYR A 125 19.43 -6.96 16.28
C TYR A 125 20.84 -7.11 16.82
N LYS A 126 21.28 -8.35 16.94
CA LYS A 126 22.61 -8.70 17.43
C LYS A 126 23.32 -9.55 16.39
N LYS A 127 24.56 -9.20 16.07
CA LYS A 127 25.41 -9.94 15.13
C LYS A 127 26.86 -9.94 15.60
N SER A 128 27.56 -11.06 15.44
CA SER A 128 29.01 -11.10 15.67
C SER A 128 29.73 -10.29 14.58
N SER A 129 30.82 -9.62 14.96
CA SER A 129 31.65 -8.84 14.03
C SER A 129 33.11 -8.90 14.42
N ASP A 130 33.96 -9.26 13.46
CA ASP A 130 35.42 -9.20 13.60
C ASP A 130 35.98 -7.76 13.55
N THR A 131 35.17 -6.80 13.10
CA THR A 131 35.62 -5.44 12.72
C THR A 131 34.96 -4.33 13.51
N VAL A 132 33.88 -4.63 14.23
CA VAL A 132 33.10 -3.65 14.99
C VAL A 132 33.10 -4.09 16.46
N ASP A 133 33.56 -3.22 17.34
CA ASP A 133 33.61 -3.49 18.78
C ASP A 133 32.22 -3.83 19.35
N GLU A 134 32.18 -4.69 20.37
CA GLU A 134 30.96 -5.08 21.06
C GLU A 134 30.18 -3.85 21.56
N GLY A 135 28.85 -3.87 21.36
CA GLY A 135 27.96 -2.81 21.80
C GLY A 135 27.85 -1.62 20.84
N LEU A 136 28.61 -1.62 19.73
CA LEU A 136 28.49 -0.61 18.67
C LEU A 136 27.59 -1.09 17.53
N VAL A 137 26.87 -0.14 16.94
CA VAL A 137 26.04 -0.37 15.75
C VAL A 137 26.92 -0.72 14.55
N ILE A 138 26.73 -1.91 14.01
CA ILE A 138 27.31 -2.40 12.75
C ILE A 138 26.63 -1.73 11.58
N SER A 139 25.30 -1.79 11.55
CA SER A 139 24.47 -1.33 10.45
C SER A 139 23.11 -0.88 10.96
N GLN A 140 22.37 -0.21 10.07
CA GLN A 140 21.03 0.30 10.29
C GLN A 140 20.17 -0.14 9.11
N THR A 141 18.86 -0.27 9.31
CA THR A 141 17.98 -0.74 8.23
C THR A 141 17.91 0.26 7.09
N LEU A 142 17.61 1.53 7.38
CA LEU A 142 17.56 2.56 6.34
C LEU A 142 18.94 3.09 5.98
N GLU A 143 19.22 3.26 4.69
CA GLU A 143 20.49 3.85 4.24
C GLU A 143 20.61 5.31 4.70
N LYS A 144 21.73 5.63 5.36
CA LYS A 144 22.04 6.99 5.82
C LYS A 144 21.99 8.02 4.69
N GLY A 145 21.48 9.21 4.98
CA GLY A 145 21.38 10.31 4.01
C GLY A 145 20.21 10.17 3.02
N THR A 146 19.51 9.04 3.00
CA THR A 146 18.26 8.91 2.23
C THR A 146 17.13 9.70 2.88
N LYS A 147 16.15 10.12 2.07
CA LYS A 147 14.92 10.77 2.54
C LYS A 147 13.80 9.75 2.55
N VAL A 148 13.15 9.59 3.70
CA VAL A 148 11.98 8.74 3.86
C VAL A 148 10.86 9.48 4.58
N ALA A 149 9.65 8.92 4.58
CA ALA A 149 8.54 9.50 5.31
C ALA A 149 8.86 9.62 6.80
N LYS A 150 8.40 10.70 7.42
CA LYS A 150 8.39 10.87 8.87
C LYS A 150 7.70 9.66 9.52
N ASP A 151 8.17 9.31 10.72
CA ASP A 151 7.67 8.20 11.52
C ASP A 151 7.95 6.82 10.90
N SER A 152 8.78 6.74 9.86
CA SER A 152 9.35 5.48 9.38
C SER A 152 10.11 4.76 10.49
N VAL A 153 10.05 3.44 10.49
CA VAL A 153 10.75 2.60 11.47
C VAL A 153 12.22 2.46 11.08
N LEU A 154 13.12 2.79 12.01
CA LEU A 154 14.56 2.62 11.84
C LEU A 154 15.10 1.67 12.92
N SER A 155 15.55 0.50 12.49
CA SER A 155 16.13 -0.55 13.33
C SER A 155 17.66 -0.55 13.20
N ILE A 156 18.34 -1.14 14.17
CA ILE A 156 19.81 -1.18 14.23
C ILE A 156 20.33 -2.60 14.44
N VAL A 157 21.49 -2.91 13.90
CA VAL A 157 22.24 -4.14 14.18
C VAL A 157 23.45 -3.79 15.02
N VAL A 158 23.55 -4.37 16.21
CA VAL A 158 24.62 -4.11 17.17
C VAL A 158 25.59 -5.30 17.23
N SER A 159 26.88 -5.00 17.31
CA SER A 159 27.93 -5.99 17.44
C SER A 159 27.88 -6.69 18.78
N THR A 160 27.95 -8.02 18.76
CA THR A 160 28.21 -8.85 19.95
C THR A 160 29.69 -9.16 20.13
N GLY A 161 30.57 -8.45 19.41
CA GLY A 161 32.00 -8.74 19.38
C GLY A 161 32.37 -9.86 18.41
N LYS A 162 33.65 -10.22 18.41
CA LYS A 162 34.21 -11.26 17.55
C LYS A 162 33.63 -12.63 17.92
N ASP A 163 33.29 -13.41 16.89
CA ASP A 163 32.79 -14.77 17.07
C ASP A 163 33.91 -15.68 17.59
N GLU A 164 33.94 -15.95 18.90
CA GLU A 164 34.84 -16.93 19.49
C GLU A 164 34.26 -18.36 19.48
N SER A 165 33.10 -18.59 18.82
CA SER A 165 32.35 -19.84 18.91
C SER A 165 32.06 -20.49 17.56
N ALA A 166 33.11 -20.83 16.80
CA ALA A 166 33.01 -21.92 15.82
C ALA A 166 33.28 -23.27 16.52
N GLU A 167 32.36 -23.72 17.38
CA GLU A 167 32.18 -25.14 17.74
C GLU A 167 30.83 -25.36 18.48
N GLU A 168 29.91 -26.08 17.82
CA GLU A 168 28.75 -26.85 18.35
C GLU A 168 27.63 -26.10 19.11
N THR A 169 26.39 -26.11 18.57
CA THR A 169 25.27 -26.99 19.03
C THR A 169 23.91 -26.54 18.48
N SER A 170 23.23 -27.47 17.82
CA SER A 170 21.81 -27.45 17.42
C SER A 170 20.86 -27.38 18.63
N GLY A 171 19.83 -26.52 18.62
CA GLY A 171 18.83 -26.48 19.70
C GLY A 171 17.54 -25.72 19.37
N THR A 172 16.51 -26.46 18.98
CA THR A 172 15.07 -26.12 18.95
C THR A 172 14.54 -25.70 20.33
N LEU A 173 13.62 -24.72 20.39
CA LEU A 173 12.46 -24.63 21.32
C LEU A 173 11.39 -23.74 20.64
N GLU A 174 10.29 -24.27 20.10
CA GLU A 174 9.01 -24.63 20.73
C GLU A 174 8.15 -23.48 21.30
N ASN A 175 7.23 -23.04 20.44
CA ASN A 175 5.81 -22.68 20.60
C ASN A 175 5.20 -22.60 22.01
N THR A 176 4.61 -21.43 22.35
CA THR A 176 3.44 -21.27 23.23
C THR A 176 2.73 -19.95 22.93
N ASP A 177 1.54 -19.97 22.33
CA ASP A 177 0.27 -19.69 23.02
C ASP A 177 -0.88 -19.63 22.00
N SER A 178 -1.79 -20.60 22.08
CA SER A 178 -3.02 -20.66 21.30
C SER A 178 -4.09 -19.82 22.00
N SER A 179 -4.48 -18.72 21.38
CA SER A 179 -5.80 -18.13 21.58
C SER A 179 -6.44 -17.89 20.22
N ASP A 180 -7.70 -18.32 20.10
CA ASP A 180 -8.52 -18.30 18.89
C ASP A 180 -8.46 -16.95 18.17
N THR A 181 -7.56 -16.85 17.19
CA THR A 181 -7.49 -15.74 16.24
C THR A 181 -7.30 -16.35 14.86
N SER A 182 -8.10 -15.89 13.91
CA SER A 182 -7.98 -16.31 12.51
C SER A 182 -6.59 -15.95 12.00
N SER A 183 -5.87 -16.94 11.46
CA SER A 183 -4.53 -16.75 10.88
C SER A 183 -4.54 -17.02 9.37
N GLN A 184 -3.77 -16.23 8.63
CA GLN A 184 -3.54 -16.36 7.20
C GLN A 184 -2.03 -16.40 6.94
N THR A 185 -1.62 -17.02 5.84
CA THR A 185 -0.19 -17.15 5.50
C THR A 185 0.22 -16.10 4.48
N LEU A 186 1.27 -15.34 4.80
CA LEU A 186 1.95 -14.42 3.89
C LEU A 186 3.24 -15.07 3.39
N THR A 187 3.40 -15.20 2.07
CA THR A 187 4.65 -15.66 1.46
C THR A 187 5.53 -14.47 1.12
N VAL A 188 6.64 -14.33 1.84
CA VAL A 188 7.62 -13.27 1.65
C VAL A 188 8.60 -13.70 0.58
N SER A 189 8.59 -13.01 -0.56
CA SER A 189 9.44 -13.31 -1.71
C SER A 189 10.18 -12.07 -2.20
N VAL A 190 11.26 -12.27 -2.97
CA VAL A 190 12.02 -11.16 -3.55
C VAL A 190 11.23 -10.58 -4.73
N PRO A 191 10.93 -9.26 -4.74
CA PRO A 191 10.26 -8.63 -5.87
C PRO A 191 11.06 -8.81 -7.15
N MET A 192 10.38 -9.09 -8.26
CA MET A 192 11.04 -9.32 -9.54
C MET A 192 11.81 -8.05 -9.98
N GLY A 193 13.13 -8.15 -10.06
CA GLY A 193 14.02 -7.04 -10.41
C GLY A 193 14.69 -6.33 -9.22
N ALA A 194 14.39 -6.73 -7.97
CA ALA A 194 15.09 -6.22 -6.80
C ALA A 194 16.49 -6.84 -6.67
N GLU A 195 17.53 -6.00 -6.61
CA GLU A 195 18.87 -6.43 -6.22
C GLU A 195 18.98 -6.40 -4.70
N ILE A 196 18.93 -7.57 -4.09
CA ILE A 196 19.16 -7.74 -2.64
C ILE A 196 20.54 -8.33 -2.37
N ALA A 197 21.13 -7.87 -1.26
CA ALA A 197 22.37 -8.42 -0.71
C ALA A 197 22.21 -9.90 -0.33
N ASP A 198 23.33 -10.60 -0.10
CA ASP A 198 23.30 -12.01 0.33
C ASP A 198 22.61 -12.16 1.69
N GLU A 199 22.70 -11.14 2.54
CA GLU A 199 22.01 -11.04 3.84
C GLU A 199 21.12 -9.79 3.83
N ILE A 200 19.87 -9.94 4.26
CA ILE A 200 18.85 -8.89 4.22
C ILE A 200 18.08 -8.84 5.54
N THR A 201 17.77 -7.65 6.03
CA THR A 201 16.87 -7.48 7.18
C THR A 201 15.44 -7.38 6.70
N ILE A 202 14.55 -8.19 7.27
CA ILE A 202 13.13 -8.22 6.91
C ILE A 202 12.31 -7.85 8.12
N ASP A 203 11.54 -6.78 7.99
CA ASP A 203 10.53 -6.32 8.96
C ASP A 203 9.15 -6.45 8.33
N ILE A 204 8.22 -7.09 9.03
CA ILE A 204 6.82 -7.24 8.62
C ILE A 204 5.98 -6.60 9.71
N VAL A 205 5.25 -5.55 9.33
CA VAL A 205 4.43 -4.76 10.26
C VAL A 205 2.98 -4.90 9.81
N LYS A 206 2.08 -5.21 10.74
CA LYS A 206 0.64 -5.16 10.51
C LYS A 206 0.06 -3.89 11.13
N ILE A 207 -0.93 -3.31 10.47
CA ILE A 207 -1.64 -2.11 10.88
C ILE A 207 -3.13 -2.45 10.85
N THR A 208 -3.76 -2.37 12.02
CA THR A 208 -5.22 -2.49 12.17
C THR A 208 -5.85 -1.10 12.10
N ASN A 209 -7.11 -1.03 11.66
CA ASN A 209 -7.78 0.24 11.38
C ASN A 209 -7.85 1.15 12.64
N GLY A 210 -6.98 2.16 12.72
CA GLY A 210 -6.83 3.06 13.87
C GLY A 210 -5.92 2.56 15.01
N GLY A 211 -5.27 1.42 14.85
CA GLY A 211 -4.31 0.85 15.79
C GLY A 211 -2.87 1.32 15.55
N ALA A 212 -2.01 1.16 16.56
CA ALA A 212 -0.57 1.31 16.37
C ALA A 212 -0.04 0.15 15.50
N PRO A 213 1.00 0.38 14.68
CA PRO A 213 1.66 -0.69 13.94
C PRO A 213 2.19 -1.78 14.89
N GLU A 214 1.92 -3.04 14.58
CA GLU A 214 2.41 -4.22 15.32
C GLU A 214 3.37 -5.03 14.44
N THR A 215 4.52 -5.43 14.99
CA THR A 215 5.49 -6.26 14.26
C THR A 215 5.05 -7.72 14.26
N VAL A 216 4.92 -8.32 13.07
CA VAL A 216 4.56 -9.73 12.87
C VAL A 216 5.80 -10.61 12.71
N PHE A 217 6.80 -10.11 11.98
CA PHE A 217 8.10 -10.76 11.81
C PHE A 217 9.17 -9.69 11.75
N SER A 218 10.34 -9.99 12.29
CA SER A 218 11.48 -9.08 12.27
C SER A 218 12.75 -9.88 12.45
N GLY A 219 13.64 -9.87 11.46
CA GLY A 219 14.86 -10.65 11.52
C GLY A 219 15.75 -10.54 10.29
N VAL A 220 16.98 -11.02 10.45
CA VAL A 220 17.95 -11.13 9.37
C VAL A 220 17.76 -12.47 8.66
N LYS A 221 17.71 -12.45 7.33
CA LYS A 221 17.57 -13.62 6.47
C LYS A 221 18.66 -13.64 5.40
N GLN A 222 19.10 -14.83 5.02
CA GLN A 222 19.91 -15.01 3.83
C GLN A 222 19.02 -14.98 2.59
N LYS A 223 19.53 -14.47 1.48
CA LYS A 223 18.86 -14.49 0.17
C LYS A 223 18.41 -15.89 -0.24
N SER A 224 19.16 -16.92 0.15
CA SER A 224 18.83 -18.33 -0.10
C SER A 224 17.67 -18.86 0.76
N GLU A 225 17.27 -18.15 1.81
CA GLU A 225 16.11 -18.49 2.66
C GLU A 225 14.79 -17.94 2.11
N LEU A 226 14.82 -17.22 0.97
CA LEU A 226 13.63 -16.67 0.33
C LEU A 226 13.17 -17.56 -0.84
N PRO A 227 11.84 -17.79 -1.01
CA PRO A 227 10.76 -17.27 -0.18
C PRO A 227 10.54 -18.05 1.12
N PHE A 228 9.92 -17.40 2.12
CA PHE A 228 9.46 -18.05 3.36
C PHE A 228 8.05 -17.59 3.74
N ASP A 229 7.38 -18.39 4.57
CA ASP A 229 6.00 -18.15 4.98
C ASP A 229 5.94 -17.58 6.42
N VAL A 230 5.07 -16.60 6.63
CA VAL A 230 4.78 -15.99 7.93
C VAL A 230 3.28 -16.07 8.21
N GLN A 231 2.91 -16.43 9.44
CA GLN A 231 1.51 -16.42 9.88
C GLN A 231 1.12 -15.02 10.34
N ILE A 232 0.11 -14.44 9.69
CA ILE A 232 -0.51 -13.17 10.05
C ILE A 232 -1.81 -13.47 10.78
N SER A 233 -1.98 -12.94 11.99
CA SER A 233 -3.24 -13.00 12.74
C SER A 233 -3.87 -11.63 12.93
N GLY A 234 -5.20 -11.57 12.87
CA GLY A 234 -5.95 -10.34 13.10
C GLY A 234 -7.47 -10.54 13.04
N GLU A 235 -8.18 -9.42 13.15
CA GLU A 235 -9.64 -9.32 13.02
C GLU A 235 -9.99 -8.16 12.09
N GLY A 236 -10.98 -8.34 11.22
CA GLY A 236 -11.38 -7.32 10.24
C GLY A 236 -10.30 -7.07 9.18
N ASN A 237 -10.18 -5.82 8.73
CA ASN A 237 -9.20 -5.41 7.73
C ASN A 237 -7.84 -5.11 8.38
N VAL A 238 -6.81 -5.82 7.92
CA VAL A 238 -5.44 -5.68 8.39
C VAL A 238 -4.55 -5.37 7.19
N GLU A 239 -3.88 -4.22 7.24
CA GLU A 239 -2.85 -3.88 6.27
C GLU A 239 -1.51 -4.42 6.75
N VAL A 240 -0.82 -5.20 5.94
CA VAL A 240 0.53 -5.71 6.23
C VAL A 240 1.53 -5.05 5.30
N GLN A 241 2.56 -4.47 5.88
CA GLN A 241 3.64 -3.79 5.19
C GLN A 241 4.92 -4.60 5.36
N VAL A 242 5.56 -4.96 4.24
CA VAL A 242 6.81 -5.71 4.23
C VAL A 242 7.96 -4.81 3.84
N TYR A 243 8.96 -4.77 4.69
CA TYR A 243 10.14 -3.93 4.57
C TYR A 243 11.37 -4.80 4.39
N PHE A 244 12.17 -4.50 3.37
CA PHE A 244 13.49 -5.07 3.18
C PHE A 244 14.51 -3.97 3.40
N ASP A 245 15.46 -4.20 4.32
CA ASP A 245 16.43 -3.21 4.77
C ASP A 245 15.72 -1.87 5.09
N GLY A 246 14.62 -1.96 5.84
CA GLY A 246 13.81 -0.81 6.25
C GLY A 246 13.05 -0.09 5.12
N ALA A 247 13.26 -0.43 3.85
CA ALA A 247 12.51 0.14 2.73
C ALA A 247 11.24 -0.67 2.48
N LEU A 248 10.09 0.01 2.47
CA LEU A 248 8.81 -0.60 2.14
C LEU A 248 8.88 -1.20 0.73
N GLN A 249 8.72 -2.51 0.65
CA GLN A 249 8.75 -3.24 -0.61
C GLN A 249 7.35 -3.40 -1.19
N TRP A 250 6.41 -3.82 -0.35
CA TRP A 250 5.00 -3.92 -0.72
C TRP A 250 4.10 -3.88 0.50
N THR A 251 2.83 -3.66 0.22
CA THR A 251 1.72 -3.71 1.17
C THR A 251 0.73 -4.76 0.69
N GLU A 252 0.23 -5.58 1.61
CA GLU A 252 -0.76 -6.63 1.37
C GLU A 252 -1.89 -6.52 2.38
N ASN A 253 -3.14 -6.53 1.91
CA ASN A 253 -4.31 -6.43 2.76
C ASN A 253 -4.88 -7.82 3.03
N PHE A 254 -5.12 -8.12 4.31
CA PHE A 254 -5.76 -9.33 4.77
C PHE A 254 -7.11 -9.00 5.39
N GLU A 255 -8.14 -9.74 4.99
CA GLU A 255 -9.47 -9.67 5.60
C GLU A 255 -9.67 -10.91 6.47
N PHE A 256 -9.85 -10.70 7.77
CA PHE A 256 -10.11 -11.77 8.74
C PHE A 256 -11.59 -11.72 9.16
N PRO A 257 -12.24 -12.87 9.41
CA PRO A 257 -13.61 -12.88 9.89
C PRO A 257 -13.67 -12.16 11.25
N GLU A 258 -14.56 -11.16 11.35
CA GLU A 258 -14.84 -10.49 12.62
C GLU A 258 -15.48 -11.49 13.59
N GLY A 259 -14.98 -11.57 14.82
CA GLY A 259 -15.42 -12.53 15.82
C GLY A 259 -16.94 -12.63 15.92
N GLY A 260 -17.48 -13.79 15.53
CA GLY A 260 -18.89 -14.11 15.68
C GLY A 260 -19.23 -14.31 17.15
N ASN A 261 -20.15 -13.50 17.66
CA ASN A 261 -20.72 -13.65 19.00
C ASN A 261 -21.66 -14.86 19.11
#